data_AF-A0A948Q9T6-F1
#
_entry.id   AF-A0A948Q9T6-F1
#
_cell.length_a   1.000
_cell.length_b   1.000
_cell.length_c   1.000
_cell.angle_alpha   90.00
_cell.angle_beta   90.00
_cell.angle_gamma   90.00
#
_symmetry.space_group_name_H-M   'P 1'
#
loop_
_entity.id
_entity.type
_entity.pdbx_description
1 polymer ?
#
loop_
_entity_poly.entity_id
_entity_poly.type
_entity_poly.pdbx_seq_one_letter_code
_entity_poly.pdbx_strand_id
1 'polypeptide(L)'
;RISAIKRALKYTDNGVIITFVLNGLNYKTLPSYVDFIARQLPGVFFIALNFIKVKGLVKKRKYLVPKLIEVKPYLIKALAKAKKLHVPVILDGFPLCVLNGYEAYSRDIDRIIKGDKSYLGEKKYVKECHKCSLNDICAGPRKDYLRLFGDKEISASSKKSKAIIDRVKKGQLRLNIKDF
;
A
#
# COMPACT_ATOMS: atom_id res chain seq x y z
N ARG A 1 -19.12 -8.66 15.77
CA ARG A 1 -18.25 -8.53 14.56
C ARG A 1 -16.78 -8.20 14.90
N ILE A 2 -16.46 -7.31 15.85
CA ILE A 2 -15.07 -7.16 16.38
C ILE A 2 -14.67 -8.30 17.33
N SER A 3 -15.63 -8.82 18.12
CA SER A 3 -15.43 -9.93 19.05
C SER A 3 -14.87 -11.20 18.39
N ALA A 4 -15.25 -11.47 17.14
CA ALA A 4 -14.70 -12.59 16.37
C ALA A 4 -13.20 -12.40 16.07
N ILE A 5 -12.79 -11.18 15.70
CA ILE A 5 -11.38 -10.85 15.43
C ILE A 5 -10.57 -10.95 16.73
N LYS A 6 -11.09 -10.44 17.85
CA LYS A 6 -10.44 -10.57 19.16
C LYS A 6 -10.25 -12.03 19.59
N ARG A 7 -11.23 -12.90 19.29
CA ARG A 7 -11.06 -14.34 19.51
C ARG A 7 -10.00 -14.94 18.59
N ALA A 8 -10.00 -14.62 17.30
CA ALA A 8 -8.98 -15.10 16.39
C ALA A 8 -7.57 -14.69 16.87
N LEU A 9 -7.38 -13.44 17.27
CA LEU A 9 -6.11 -12.95 17.85
C LEU A 9 -5.64 -13.76 19.08
N LYS A 10 -6.56 -14.32 19.86
CA LYS A 10 -6.22 -15.14 21.04
C LYS A 10 -5.78 -16.56 20.69
N TYR A 11 -6.24 -17.12 19.57
CA TYR A 11 -6.13 -18.54 19.26
C TYR A 11 -5.31 -18.84 18.00
N THR A 12 -4.67 -17.85 17.37
CA THR A 12 -3.85 -18.06 16.18
C THR A 12 -2.38 -17.74 16.45
N ASP A 13 -1.50 -18.73 16.26
CA ASP A 13 -0.05 -18.56 16.42
C ASP A 13 0.58 -17.78 15.26
N ASN A 14 -0.01 -17.88 14.06
CA ASN A 14 0.44 -17.19 12.85
C ASN A 14 -0.01 -15.71 12.76
N GLY A 15 -0.71 -15.24 13.79
CA GLY A 15 -1.27 -13.89 13.86
C GLY A 15 -2.43 -13.64 12.90
N VAL A 16 -3.09 -12.49 13.08
CA VAL A 16 -4.22 -12.07 12.23
C VAL A 16 -3.78 -10.96 11.29
N ILE A 17 -4.02 -11.13 9.99
CA ILE A 17 -3.82 -10.09 8.98
C ILE A 17 -5.17 -9.48 8.64
N ILE A 18 -5.26 -8.15 8.65
CA ILE A 18 -6.49 -7.44 8.28
C ILE A 18 -6.30 -6.74 6.94
N THR A 19 -7.07 -7.15 5.95
CA THR A 19 -7.08 -6.52 4.63
C THR A 19 -8.09 -5.40 4.58
N PHE A 20 -7.62 -4.19 4.27
CA PHE A 20 -8.45 -3.02 3.99
C PHE A 20 -8.40 -2.73 2.50
N VAL A 21 -9.50 -2.98 1.79
CA VAL A 21 -9.61 -2.62 0.37
C VAL A 21 -10.01 -1.15 0.28
N LEU A 22 -9.04 -0.30 -0.04
CA LEU A 22 -9.22 1.13 -0.20
C LEU A 22 -9.98 1.43 -1.48
N ASN A 23 -11.08 2.16 -1.34
CA ASN A 23 -11.98 2.55 -2.42
C ASN A 23 -12.60 3.94 -2.16
N GLY A 24 -13.39 4.42 -3.11
CA GLY A 24 -14.00 5.76 -3.10
C GLY A 24 -14.88 6.05 -1.89
N LEU A 25 -15.40 5.01 -1.22
CA LEU A 25 -16.28 5.16 -0.06
C LEU A 25 -15.51 5.27 1.27
N ASN A 26 -14.27 4.78 1.34
CA ASN A 26 -13.57 4.61 2.61
C ASN A 26 -12.16 5.21 2.68
N TYR A 27 -11.57 5.69 1.57
CA TYR A 27 -10.18 6.16 1.62
C TYR A 27 -9.95 7.31 2.62
N LYS A 28 -10.95 8.16 2.82
CA LYS A 28 -10.88 9.28 3.79
C LYS A 28 -10.80 8.81 5.24
N THR A 29 -11.26 7.59 5.53
CA THR A 29 -11.27 7.01 6.88
C THR A 29 -9.95 6.33 7.24
N LEU A 30 -8.97 6.27 6.33
CA LEU A 30 -7.69 5.60 6.59
C LEU A 30 -7.01 6.05 7.90
N PRO A 31 -6.90 7.36 8.22
CA PRO A 31 -6.24 7.78 9.45
C PRO A 31 -6.97 7.30 10.72
N SER A 32 -8.30 7.35 10.74
CA SER A 32 -9.10 6.89 11.89
C SER A 32 -9.15 5.37 11.98
N TYR A 33 -9.07 4.67 10.84
CA TYR A 33 -8.95 3.23 10.79
C TYR A 33 -7.67 2.74 11.48
N VAL A 34 -6.54 3.43 11.28
CA VAL A 34 -5.28 3.12 12.00
C VAL A 34 -5.45 3.33 13.51
N ASP A 35 -6.08 4.44 13.95
CA ASP A 35 -6.35 4.67 15.38
C ASP A 35 -7.27 3.59 15.96
N PHE A 36 -8.21 3.09 15.15
CA PHE A 36 -9.12 2.02 15.56
C PHE A 36 -8.36 0.70 15.75
N ILE A 37 -7.52 0.29 14.79
CA ILE A 37 -6.73 -0.94 14.92
C ILE A 37 -5.80 -0.88 16.13
N ALA A 38 -5.07 0.22 16.30
CA ALA A 38 -4.16 0.41 17.44
C ALA A 38 -4.86 0.25 18.79
N ARG A 39 -6.08 0.77 18.93
CA ARG A 39 -6.83 0.73 20.20
C ARG A 39 -7.59 -0.57 20.41
N GLN A 40 -8.23 -1.10 19.37
CA GLN A 40 -9.22 -2.16 19.50
C GLN A 40 -8.67 -3.55 19.20
N LEU A 41 -7.60 -3.64 18.42
CA LEU A 41 -7.05 -4.89 17.93
C LEU A 41 -5.51 -4.93 18.08
N PRO A 42 -4.98 -4.70 19.30
CA PRO A 42 -3.56 -4.92 19.55
C PRO A 42 -3.22 -6.39 19.28
N GLY A 43 -2.08 -6.65 18.64
CA GLY A 43 -1.65 -8.00 18.26
C GLY A 43 -2.00 -8.43 16.83
N VAL A 44 -2.68 -7.58 16.05
CA VAL A 44 -2.78 -7.77 14.58
C VAL A 44 -1.36 -7.85 14.00
N PHE A 45 -1.10 -8.89 13.21
CA PHE A 45 0.22 -9.14 12.64
C PHE A 45 0.62 -8.03 11.69
N PHE A 46 -0.27 -7.68 10.76
CA PHE A 46 -0.21 -6.43 10.01
C PHE A 46 -1.53 -6.10 9.31
N ILE A 47 -1.64 -4.87 8.84
CA ILE A 47 -2.72 -4.41 7.97
C ILE A 47 -2.24 -4.42 6.52
N ALA A 48 -2.95 -5.11 5.63
CA ALA A 48 -2.77 -4.99 4.19
C ALA A 48 -3.69 -3.89 3.64
N LEU A 49 -3.15 -2.72 3.31
CA LEU A 49 -3.89 -1.65 2.65
C LEU A 49 -3.80 -1.84 1.14
N ASN A 50 -4.88 -2.33 0.54
CA ASN A 50 -4.91 -2.69 -0.88
C ASN A 50 -5.73 -1.66 -1.66
N PHE A 51 -5.14 -1.02 -2.66
CA PHE A 51 -5.89 -0.18 -3.58
C PHE A 51 -6.85 -1.02 -4.43
N ILE A 52 -8.10 -0.57 -4.58
CA ILE A 52 -9.12 -1.28 -5.35
C ILE A 52 -8.68 -1.52 -6.81
N LYS A 53 -8.95 -2.74 -7.31
CA LYS A 53 -8.72 -3.11 -8.71
C LYS A 53 -10.00 -2.88 -9.52
N VAL A 54 -9.88 -2.48 -10.79
CA VAL A 54 -11.03 -2.35 -11.69
C VAL A 54 -11.34 -3.72 -12.31
N LYS A 55 -11.86 -4.63 -11.49
CA LYS A 55 -12.27 -5.99 -11.87
C LYS A 55 -13.70 -6.28 -11.42
N GLY A 56 -14.33 -7.30 -12.02
CA GLY A 56 -15.69 -7.72 -11.70
C GLY A 56 -16.70 -6.57 -11.72
N LEU A 57 -17.50 -6.45 -10.66
CA LEU A 57 -18.55 -5.43 -10.51
C LEU A 57 -18.00 -3.99 -10.48
N VAL A 58 -16.72 -3.79 -10.14
CA VAL A 58 -16.09 -2.45 -10.13
C VAL A 58 -16.07 -1.84 -11.54
N LYS A 59 -16.05 -2.66 -12.60
CA LYS A 59 -16.15 -2.17 -14.00
C LYS A 59 -17.43 -1.36 -14.24
N LYS A 60 -18.53 -1.72 -13.56
CA LYS A 60 -19.83 -1.03 -13.62
C LYS A 60 -19.99 0.05 -12.52
N ARG A 61 -19.09 0.06 -11.53
CA ARG A 61 -19.16 0.95 -10.35
C ARG A 61 -17.87 1.75 -10.22
N LYS A 62 -17.53 2.51 -11.27
CA LYS A 62 -16.26 3.27 -11.37
C LYS A 62 -16.09 4.32 -10.27
N TYR A 63 -17.17 4.81 -9.67
CA TYR A 63 -17.14 5.71 -8.50
C TYR A 63 -16.43 5.10 -7.27
N LEU A 64 -16.28 3.77 -7.23
CA LEU A 64 -15.51 3.09 -6.19
C LEU A 64 -14.00 3.24 -6.36
N VAL A 65 -13.50 3.71 -7.51
CA VAL A 65 -12.07 3.88 -7.76
C VAL A 65 -11.74 5.37 -7.56
N PRO A 66 -11.14 5.76 -6.42
CA PRO A 66 -10.78 7.15 -6.20
C PRO A 66 -9.55 7.54 -7.03
N LYS A 67 -9.33 8.84 -7.23
CA LYS A 67 -8.08 9.32 -7.83
C LYS A 67 -6.93 9.18 -6.83
N LEU A 68 -5.74 8.81 -7.30
CA LEU A 68 -4.54 8.65 -6.47
C LEU A 68 -4.17 9.95 -5.75
N ILE A 69 -4.33 11.10 -6.41
CA ILE A 69 -4.05 12.41 -5.83
C ILE A 69 -4.98 12.76 -4.66
N GLU A 70 -6.23 12.30 -4.72
CA GLU A 70 -7.21 12.47 -3.63
C GLU A 70 -6.91 11.53 -2.45
N VAL A 71 -6.43 10.32 -2.74
CA VAL A 71 -6.08 9.33 -1.72
C VAL A 71 -4.79 9.69 -0.99
N LYS A 72 -3.80 10.24 -1.71
CA LYS A 72 -2.46 10.55 -1.22
C LYS A 72 -2.44 11.24 0.16
N PRO A 73 -3.14 12.36 0.42
CA PRO A 73 -3.07 13.03 1.72
C PRO A 73 -3.55 12.13 2.88
N TYR A 74 -4.60 11.34 2.68
CA TYR A 74 -5.13 10.43 3.70
C TYR A 74 -4.22 9.22 3.91
N LEU A 75 -3.65 8.68 2.83
CA LEU A 75 -2.68 7.59 2.87
C LEU A 75 -1.43 7.99 3.65
N ILE A 76 -0.81 9.12 3.33
CA ILE A 76 0.39 9.61 4.02
C ILE A 76 0.10 9.87 5.50
N LYS A 77 -1.05 10.48 5.83
CA LYS A 77 -1.46 10.70 7.22
C LYS A 77 -1.66 9.38 7.98
N ALA A 78 -2.25 8.37 7.34
CA ALA A 78 -2.44 7.06 7.94
C ALA A 78 -1.12 6.31 8.16
N LEU A 79 -0.20 6.37 7.20
CA LEU A 79 1.13 5.74 7.34
C LEU A 79 1.97 6.41 8.43
N ALA A 80 1.93 7.74 8.52
CA ALA A 80 2.57 8.47 9.61
C ALA A 80 2.02 8.05 10.99
N LYS A 81 0.69 7.93 11.10
CA LYS A 81 0.04 7.41 12.31
C LYS A 81 0.43 5.97 12.61
N ALA A 82 0.44 5.10 11.60
CA ALA A 82 0.79 3.70 11.77
C ALA A 82 2.23 3.55 12.26
N LYS A 83 3.15 4.37 11.75
CA LYS A 83 4.52 4.44 12.26
C LYS A 83 4.57 4.91 13.71
N LYS A 84 3.85 5.99 14.06
CA LYS A 84 3.82 6.55 15.43
C LYS A 84 3.20 5.58 16.45
N LEU A 85 2.16 4.84 16.05
CA LEU A 85 1.41 3.91 16.90
C LEU A 85 1.92 2.47 16.82
N HIS A 86 3.04 2.24 16.12
CA HIS A 86 3.64 0.90 15.94
C HIS A 86 2.67 -0.13 15.35
N VAL A 87 1.77 0.29 14.46
CA VAL A 87 0.85 -0.59 13.74
C VAL A 87 1.53 -1.05 12.45
N PRO A 88 1.82 -2.35 12.27
CA PRO A 88 2.49 -2.83 11.05
C PRO A 88 1.56 -2.71 9.84
N VAL A 89 2.07 -2.15 8.74
CA VAL A 89 1.29 -1.93 7.51
C VAL A 89 2.09 -2.37 6.28
N ILE A 90 1.40 -3.00 5.33
CA ILE A 90 1.89 -3.28 3.97
C ILE A 90 0.92 -2.67 2.96
N LEU A 91 1.44 -2.08 1.88
CA LEU A 91 0.67 -1.47 0.81
C LEU A 91 0.67 -2.34 -0.45
N ASP A 92 -0.48 -2.51 -1.08
CA ASP A 92 -0.60 -3.13 -2.41
C ASP A 92 -1.37 -2.24 -3.38
N GLY A 93 -0.96 -2.23 -4.65
CA GLY A 93 -1.66 -1.55 -5.73
C GLY A 93 -1.31 -0.08 -5.95
N PHE A 94 -0.41 0.51 -5.15
CA PHE A 94 0.01 1.91 -5.30
C PHE A 94 1.31 2.06 -6.13
N PRO A 95 1.37 2.97 -7.10
CA PRO A 95 2.63 3.38 -7.71
C PRO A 95 3.54 4.08 -6.68
N LEU A 96 4.87 3.87 -6.74
CA LEU A 96 5.79 4.41 -5.73
C LEU A 96 5.79 5.94 -5.64
N CYS A 97 5.55 6.64 -6.74
CA CYS A 97 5.46 8.10 -6.79
C CYS A 97 4.32 8.69 -5.94
N VAL A 98 3.33 7.88 -5.55
CA VAL A 98 2.25 8.29 -4.64
C VAL A 98 2.67 8.20 -3.17
N LEU A 99 3.65 7.35 -2.85
CA LEU A 99 3.97 6.97 -1.46
C LEU A 99 4.89 7.95 -0.71
N ASN A 100 5.54 8.87 -1.42
CA ASN A 100 6.29 10.01 -0.88
C ASN A 100 7.04 9.77 0.46
N GLY A 101 8.04 8.88 0.48
CA GLY A 101 8.85 8.55 1.66
C GLY A 101 8.49 7.22 2.34
N TYR A 102 7.32 6.67 1.98
CA TYR A 102 6.83 5.37 2.43
C TYR A 102 6.97 4.28 1.37
N GLU A 103 7.86 4.43 0.39
CA GLU A 103 8.03 3.48 -0.73
C GLU A 103 8.32 2.06 -0.24
N ALA A 104 9.10 1.91 0.84
CA ALA A 104 9.46 0.62 1.42
C ALA A 104 8.25 -0.19 1.94
N TYR A 105 7.09 0.43 2.13
CA TYR A 105 5.86 -0.26 2.53
C TYR A 105 5.20 -1.02 1.36
N SER A 106 5.66 -0.78 0.12
CA SER A 106 5.09 -1.38 -1.08
C SER A 106 5.39 -2.87 -1.20
N ARG A 107 4.35 -3.69 -1.26
CA ARG A 107 4.45 -5.13 -1.52
C ARG A 107 5.06 -5.42 -2.89
N ASP A 108 4.86 -4.55 -3.87
CA ASP A 108 5.42 -4.73 -5.22
C ASP A 108 6.95 -4.72 -5.19
N ILE A 109 7.58 -3.87 -4.37
CA ILE A 109 9.05 -3.85 -4.24
C ILE A 109 9.57 -5.16 -3.64
N ASP A 110 8.92 -5.64 -2.57
CA ASP A 110 9.29 -6.91 -1.93
C ASP A 110 9.20 -8.08 -2.91
N ARG A 111 8.18 -8.10 -3.77
CA ARG A 111 8.02 -9.12 -4.83
C ARG A 111 9.11 -9.02 -5.89
N ILE A 112 9.45 -7.82 -6.36
CA ILE A 112 10.55 -7.62 -7.32
C ILE A 112 11.87 -8.13 -6.75
N ILE A 113 12.20 -7.75 -5.51
CA ILE A 113 13.43 -8.16 -4.84
C ILE A 113 13.50 -9.69 -4.70
N LYS A 114 12.36 -10.34 -4.45
CA LYS A 114 12.25 -11.81 -4.37
C LYS A 114 12.13 -12.51 -5.72
N GLY A 115 12.17 -11.77 -6.83
CA GLY A 115 12.06 -12.34 -8.18
C GLY A 115 10.64 -12.77 -8.59
N ASP A 116 9.59 -12.41 -7.84
CA ASP A 116 8.21 -12.73 -8.19
C ASP A 116 7.67 -11.77 -9.25
N LYS A 117 7.45 -12.32 -10.46
CA LYS A 117 7.01 -11.57 -11.64
C LYS A 117 5.51 -11.74 -11.95
N SER A 118 4.76 -12.51 -11.16
CA SER A 118 3.39 -12.94 -11.51
C SER A 118 2.38 -11.79 -11.63
N TYR A 119 2.68 -10.60 -11.08
CA TYR A 119 1.79 -9.43 -11.14
C TYR A 119 2.18 -8.38 -12.19
N LEU A 120 3.35 -8.52 -12.82
CA LEU A 120 3.87 -7.52 -13.76
C LEU A 120 2.95 -7.31 -14.97
N GLY A 121 2.22 -8.36 -15.37
CA GLY A 121 1.22 -8.28 -16.45
C GLY A 121 0.10 -7.27 -16.18
N GLU A 122 -0.16 -6.92 -14.92
CA GLU A 122 -1.17 -5.91 -14.53
C GLU A 122 -0.63 -4.46 -14.58
N LYS A 123 0.67 -4.27 -14.82
CA LYS A 123 1.38 -2.98 -14.70
C LYS A 123 1.86 -2.47 -16.05
N LYS A 124 2.02 -1.14 -16.19
CA LYS A 124 2.48 -0.51 -17.43
C LYS A 124 3.29 0.75 -17.12
N TYR A 125 4.45 0.89 -17.75
CA TYR A 125 5.20 2.15 -17.77
C TYR A 125 4.52 3.20 -18.64
N VAL A 126 4.56 4.44 -18.15
CA VAL A 126 4.11 5.64 -18.83
C VAL A 126 5.30 6.57 -19.07
N LYS A 127 5.11 7.68 -19.79
CA LYS A 127 6.19 8.61 -20.16
C LYS A 127 7.09 8.99 -18.98
N GLU A 128 6.48 9.31 -17.83
CA GLU A 128 7.20 9.69 -16.61
C GLU A 128 8.01 8.55 -15.98
N CYS A 129 7.61 7.28 -16.17
CA CYS A 129 8.35 6.13 -15.66
C CYS A 129 9.72 5.97 -16.33
N HIS A 130 9.83 6.32 -17.61
CA HIS A 130 11.09 6.18 -18.35
C HIS A 130 12.17 7.16 -17.90
N LYS A 131 11.79 8.24 -17.21
CA LYS A 131 12.70 9.24 -16.64
C LYS A 131 12.92 9.05 -15.13
N CYS A 132 12.32 8.01 -14.54
CA CYS A 132 12.28 7.82 -13.10
C CYS A 132 13.47 6.99 -12.62
N SER A 133 14.16 7.44 -11.56
CA SER A 133 15.28 6.72 -10.95
C SER A 133 14.87 5.47 -10.14
N LEU A 134 13.57 5.20 -10.02
CA LEU A 134 13.02 4.04 -9.31
C LEU A 134 12.47 2.95 -10.25
N ASN A 135 12.75 3.05 -11.56
CA ASN A 135 12.23 2.11 -12.57
C ASN A 135 12.82 0.68 -12.45
N ASP A 136 13.91 0.52 -11.71
CA ASP A 136 14.55 -0.75 -11.36
C ASP A 136 13.78 -1.52 -10.27
N ILE A 137 13.04 -0.80 -9.41
CA ILE A 137 12.28 -1.37 -8.28
C ILE A 137 10.78 -1.10 -8.33
N CYS A 138 10.29 -0.44 -9.38
CA CYS A 138 8.88 -0.11 -9.56
C CYS A 138 8.39 -0.61 -10.90
N ALA A 139 7.38 -1.48 -10.91
CA ALA A 139 6.75 -1.97 -12.13
C ALA A 139 5.78 -0.96 -12.80
N GLY A 140 5.64 0.25 -12.24
CA GLY A 140 4.76 1.30 -12.75
C GLY A 140 3.31 1.19 -12.26
N PRO A 141 2.43 2.09 -12.74
CA PRO A 141 1.01 2.07 -12.41
C PRO A 141 0.27 0.86 -12.98
N ARG A 142 -0.89 0.54 -12.40
CA ARG A 142 -1.75 -0.53 -12.91
C ARG A 142 -2.42 -0.10 -14.21
N LYS A 143 -2.47 -1.01 -15.19
CA LYS A 143 -3.14 -0.80 -16.49
C LYS A 143 -4.61 -0.42 -16.33
N ASP A 144 -5.28 -0.95 -15.31
CA ASP A 144 -6.70 -0.71 -15.07
C ASP A 144 -7.00 0.68 -14.54
N TYR A 145 -6.14 1.22 -13.67
CA TYR A 145 -6.17 2.62 -13.25
C TYR A 145 -5.92 3.56 -14.43
N LEU A 146 -4.88 3.30 -15.22
CA LEU A 146 -4.52 4.13 -16.38
C LEU A 146 -5.67 4.21 -17.40
N ARG A 147 -6.41 3.12 -17.62
CA ARG A 147 -7.58 3.14 -18.51
C ARG A 147 -8.71 4.04 -18.01
N LEU A 148 -8.79 4.30 -16.71
CA LEU A 148 -9.86 5.10 -16.11
C LEU A 148 -9.48 6.58 -16.01
N PHE A 149 -8.24 6.88 -15.61
CA PHE A 149 -7.81 8.25 -15.27
C PHE A 149 -6.63 8.77 -16.09
N GLY A 150 -6.06 7.95 -16.98
CA GLY A 150 -4.82 8.30 -17.68
C GLY A 150 -3.60 8.29 -16.76
N ASP A 151 -2.55 9.01 -17.17
CA ASP A 151 -1.24 9.02 -16.51
C ASP A 151 -0.86 10.36 -15.87
N LYS A 152 -1.76 11.35 -15.88
CA LYS A 152 -1.51 12.71 -15.36
C LYS A 152 -1.14 12.77 -13.86
N GLU A 153 -1.52 11.74 -13.09
CA GLU A 153 -1.22 11.65 -11.66
C GLU A 153 0.09 10.89 -11.36
N ILE A 154 0.78 10.43 -12.40
CA ILE A 154 2.04 9.70 -12.28
C ILE A 154 3.18 10.69 -12.50
N SER A 155 4.19 10.62 -11.63
CA SER A 155 5.36 11.49 -11.70
C SER A 155 6.65 10.69 -11.60
N ALA A 156 7.70 11.20 -12.22
CA ALA A 156 9.06 10.70 -12.01
C ALA A 156 9.53 10.98 -10.57
N SER A 157 10.47 10.17 -10.11
CA SER A 157 11.20 10.38 -8.87
C SER A 157 12.70 10.44 -9.17
N SER A 158 13.43 11.19 -8.36
CA SER A 158 14.90 11.27 -8.35
C SER A 158 15.52 10.55 -7.13
N LYS A 159 14.72 9.82 -6.35
CA LYS A 159 15.18 9.10 -5.15
C LYS A 159 16.11 7.94 -5.51
N LYS A 160 17.04 7.62 -4.61
CA LYS A 160 17.96 6.48 -4.78
C LYS A 160 17.23 5.17 -4.44
N SER A 161 17.13 4.25 -5.40
CA SER A 161 16.48 2.94 -5.22
C SER A 161 17.15 2.11 -4.11
N LYS A 162 18.49 2.13 -4.02
CA LYS A 162 19.28 1.40 -3.01
C LYS A 162 18.79 1.61 -1.58
N ALA A 163 18.54 2.85 -1.17
CA ALA A 163 18.08 3.15 0.19
C ALA A 163 16.68 2.56 0.49
N ILE A 164 15.82 2.44 -0.53
CA ILE A 164 14.50 1.83 -0.40
C ILE A 164 14.65 0.30 -0.32
N ILE A 165 15.48 -0.29 -1.19
CA ILE A 165 15.80 -1.72 -1.19
C ILE A 165 16.32 -2.16 0.19
N ASP A 166 17.29 -1.42 0.75
CA ASP A 166 17.89 -1.75 2.04
C ASP A 166 16.85 -1.77 3.17
N ARG A 167 15.89 -0.82 3.14
CA ARG A 167 14.77 -0.79 4.09
C ARG A 167 13.83 -1.98 3.91
N VAL A 168 13.53 -2.39 2.67
CA VAL A 168 12.68 -3.55 2.40
C VAL A 168 13.36 -4.85 2.85
N LYS A 169 14.67 -5.00 2.59
CA LYS A 169 15.47 -6.17 3.00
C LYS A 169 15.54 -6.34 4.52
N LYS A 170 15.50 -5.26 5.29
CA LYS A 170 15.40 -5.31 6.77
C LYS A 170 14.05 -5.86 7.25
N GLY A 171 13.06 -6.02 6.36
CA GLY A 171 11.75 -6.56 6.64
C GLY A 171 10.68 -5.47 6.72
N GLN A 172 9.64 -5.57 5.88
CA GLN A 172 8.58 -4.56 5.81
C GLN A 172 7.80 -4.40 7.12
N LEU A 173 7.63 -5.48 7.88
CA LEU A 173 6.97 -5.43 9.19
C LEU A 173 7.78 -4.67 10.24
N ARG A 174 9.11 -4.56 10.04
CA ARG A 174 9.99 -3.79 10.93
C ARG A 174 9.94 -2.28 10.64
N LEU A 175 9.30 -1.84 9.55
CA LEU A 175 9.19 -0.41 9.21
C LEU A 175 8.37 0.40 10.22
N ASN A 176 7.58 -0.27 11.05
CA ASN A 176 6.74 0.31 12.10
C ASN A 176 7.28 0.02 13.51
N ILE A 177 8.35 -0.76 13.64
CA ILE A 177 8.96 -1.09 14.93
C ILE A 177 9.95 0.03 15.27
N LYS A 178 10.03 0.40 16.55
CA LYS A 178 11.09 1.29 17.04
C LYS A 178 12.41 0.52 16.89
N ASP A 179 13.38 1.08 16.17
CA ASP A 179 14.76 0.61 16.30
C ASP A 179 15.08 0.67 17.81
N PHE A 180 15.51 -0.47 18.39
CA PHE A 180 15.96 -0.56 19.78
C PHE A 180 17.31 0.13 19.93
#